data_AF-A0A0K1JTK8-F1
#
_entry.id   AF-A0A0K1JTK8-F1
#
_cell.length_a   1.000
_cell.length_b   1.000
_cell.length_c   1.000
_cell.angle_alpha   90.00
_cell.angle_beta   90.00
_cell.angle_gamma   90.00
#
_symmetry.space_group_name_H-M   'P 1'
#
loop_
_entity.id
_entity.type
_entity.pdbx_description
1 polymer ?
#
loop_
_entity_poly.entity_id
_entity_poly.type
_entity_poly.pdbx_seq_one_letter_code
_entity_poly.pdbx_strand_id
1 'polypeptide(L)'
;MCGLFAILELSLSEDDGGVGENSMISERRLAYASLIPGILLSAALSRKDEYFAANFFFFLLPQLAVIAGVCLIRPRPGIVAGCALVLFAYLGIYAAWLFSRPHPESMAWLGYVFSVPGALVGAISYGLWSVRRQAPSISRTVAYSAAAVLAGLAVFQGALCSTLMYCRL
;
A
#
# COMPACT_ATOMS: atom_id res chain seq x y z
N MET A 1 -7.45 7.57 -13.13
CA MET A 1 -6.94 6.18 -13.20
C MET A 1 -6.00 5.94 -14.40
N CYS A 2 -6.15 6.58 -15.57
CA CYS A 2 -5.21 6.43 -16.70
C CYS A 2 -3.79 6.98 -16.45
N GLY A 3 -3.61 8.02 -15.63
CA GLY A 3 -2.28 8.60 -15.38
C GLY A 3 -1.33 7.70 -14.59
N LEU A 4 -1.84 6.94 -13.61
CA LEU A 4 -1.01 6.04 -12.80
C LEU A 4 -0.55 4.81 -13.62
N PHE A 5 -1.45 4.29 -14.47
CA PHE A 5 -1.16 3.20 -15.39
C PHE A 5 -0.17 3.64 -16.48
N ALA A 6 -0.34 4.86 -17.02
CA ALA A 6 0.56 5.44 -18.01
C ALA A 6 1.94 5.80 -17.44
N ILE A 7 2.04 6.23 -16.18
CA ILE A 7 3.34 6.45 -15.51
C ILE A 7 4.02 5.11 -15.24
N LEU A 8 3.26 4.08 -14.85
CA LEU A 8 3.80 2.73 -14.70
C LEU A 8 4.31 2.21 -16.06
N GLU A 9 3.53 2.34 -17.13
CA GLU A 9 3.88 1.97 -18.51
C GLU A 9 5.05 2.79 -19.10
N LEU A 10 5.13 4.09 -18.82
CA LEU A 10 6.28 4.92 -19.24
C LEU A 10 7.57 4.49 -18.53
N SER A 11 7.47 4.03 -17.28
CA SER A 11 8.59 3.34 -16.62
C SER A 11 8.83 1.92 -17.15
N LEU A 12 7.90 1.31 -17.91
CA LEU A 12 8.07 0.00 -18.53
C LEU A 12 8.76 0.04 -19.90
N SER A 13 8.69 1.15 -20.63
CA SER A 13 9.15 1.26 -22.02
C SER A 13 10.64 1.60 -22.17
N GLU A 14 11.35 1.84 -21.07
CA GLU A 14 12.75 2.32 -21.06
C GLU A 14 13.74 1.24 -20.58
N ASP A 15 13.58 -0.01 -21.06
CA ASP A 15 14.54 -1.08 -20.75
C ASP A 15 14.64 -2.09 -21.93
N ASP A 16 15.56 -1.79 -22.85
CA ASP A 16 16.01 -2.71 -23.91
C ASP A 16 17.33 -3.37 -23.49
N GLY A 17 17.34 -4.69 -23.28
CA GLY A 17 18.57 -5.49 -23.34
C GLY A 17 18.74 -6.61 -22.30
N GLY A 18 18.33 -7.83 -22.71
CA GLY A 18 19.05 -9.11 -22.60
C GLY A 18 19.81 -9.45 -21.30
N VAL A 19 19.39 -10.54 -20.63
CA VAL A 19 19.92 -11.16 -19.39
C VAL A 19 19.21 -10.73 -18.09
N GLY A 20 18.63 -9.52 -18.02
CA GLY A 20 17.80 -9.05 -16.88
C GLY A 20 16.28 -9.31 -17.01
N GLU A 21 15.84 -9.75 -18.17
CA GLU A 21 14.42 -9.77 -18.61
C GLU A 21 13.52 -10.67 -17.75
N ASN A 22 13.96 -11.88 -17.40
CA ASN A 22 13.19 -12.83 -16.59
C ASN A 22 12.96 -12.34 -15.14
N SER A 23 13.95 -11.64 -14.58
CA SER A 23 13.88 -11.10 -13.21
C SER A 23 12.87 -9.95 -13.14
N MET A 24 12.91 -9.06 -14.13
CA MET A 24 12.04 -7.87 -14.17
C MET A 24 10.58 -8.22 -14.49
N ILE A 25 10.33 -9.19 -15.37
CA ILE A 25 8.97 -9.71 -15.65
C ILE A 25 8.39 -10.34 -14.38
N SER A 26 9.20 -11.04 -13.58
CA SER A 26 8.77 -11.62 -12.31
C SER A 26 8.41 -10.55 -11.26
N GLU A 27 9.20 -9.48 -11.12
CA GLU A 27 8.88 -8.36 -10.22
C GLU A 27 7.58 -7.66 -10.59
N ARG A 28 7.37 -7.43 -11.88
CA ARG A 28 6.13 -6.83 -12.40
C ARG A 28 4.93 -7.72 -12.12
N ARG A 29 5.04 -9.03 -12.37
CA ARG A 29 4.00 -10.00 -12.02
C ARG A 29 3.72 -10.02 -10.53
N LEU A 30 4.75 -9.92 -9.68
CA LEU A 30 4.59 -9.84 -8.23
C LEU A 30 3.83 -8.56 -7.81
N ALA A 31 4.17 -7.41 -8.39
CA ALA A 31 3.50 -6.16 -8.13
C ALA A 31 2.01 -6.23 -8.50
N TYR A 32 1.68 -6.73 -9.70
CA TYR A 32 0.30 -6.95 -10.10
C TYR A 32 -0.42 -7.97 -9.21
N ALA A 33 0.23 -9.11 -8.91
CA ALA A 33 -0.33 -10.14 -8.04
C ALA A 33 -0.62 -9.63 -6.61
N SER A 34 0.15 -8.66 -6.12
CA SER A 34 -0.08 -8.04 -4.80
C SER A 34 -1.14 -6.92 -4.81
N LEU A 35 -1.36 -6.26 -5.96
CA LEU A 35 -2.34 -5.20 -6.13
C LEU A 35 -3.78 -5.72 -6.26
N ILE A 36 -3.96 -6.78 -7.05
CA ILE A 36 -5.26 -7.43 -7.30
C ILE A 36 -6.02 -7.76 -6.01
N PRO A 37 -5.42 -8.43 -5.00
CA PRO A 37 -6.13 -8.77 -3.77
C PRO A 37 -6.55 -7.54 -2.96
N GLY A 38 -5.78 -6.44 -2.99
CA GLY A 38 -6.16 -5.16 -2.37
C GLY A 38 -7.44 -4.57 -2.97
N ILE A 39 -7.54 -4.60 -4.30
CA ILE A 39 -8.70 -4.12 -5.04
C ILE A 39 -9.92 -5.04 -4.80
N LEU A 40 -9.72 -6.36 -4.87
CA LEU A 40 -10.77 -7.33 -4.60
C LEU A 40 -11.32 -7.20 -3.18
N LEU A 41 -10.44 -7.03 -2.20
CA LEU A 41 -10.83 -6.86 -0.80
C LEU A 41 -11.62 -5.56 -0.61
N SER A 42 -11.19 -4.46 -1.23
CA SER A 42 -11.96 -3.20 -1.21
C SER A 42 -13.35 -3.36 -1.83
N ALA A 43 -13.47 -4.13 -2.91
CA ALA A 43 -14.76 -4.47 -3.51
C ALA A 43 -15.62 -5.37 -2.61
N ALA A 44 -15.01 -6.33 -1.93
CA ALA A 44 -15.70 -7.25 -1.01
C ALA A 44 -16.20 -6.56 0.27
N LEU A 45 -15.45 -5.56 0.78
CA LEU A 45 -15.86 -4.74 1.92
C LEU A 45 -17.01 -3.79 1.58
N SER A 46 -17.13 -3.39 0.31
CA SER A 46 -18.23 -2.54 -0.14
C SER A 46 -19.51 -3.38 -0.19
N ARG A 47 -20.37 -3.26 0.84
CA ARG A 47 -21.70 -3.88 0.86
C ARG A 47 -22.51 -3.44 -0.36
N LYS A 48 -23.35 -4.35 -0.89
CA LYS A 48 -24.25 -4.13 -2.04
C LYS A 48 -25.44 -3.22 -1.68
N ASP A 49 -25.16 -2.03 -1.16
CA ASP A 49 -26.15 -0.98 -0.89
C ASP A 49 -26.01 0.14 -1.93
N GLU A 50 -26.94 1.11 -1.93
CA GLU A 50 -26.95 2.28 -2.83
C GLU A 50 -25.64 3.10 -2.81
N TYR A 51 -24.81 2.92 -1.78
CA TYR A 51 -23.50 3.58 -1.61
C TYR A 51 -22.29 2.72 -1.98
N PHE A 52 -22.47 1.64 -2.76
CA PHE A 52 -21.39 0.73 -3.17
C PHE A 52 -20.18 1.48 -3.76
N ALA A 53 -20.42 2.43 -4.66
CA ALA A 53 -19.34 3.20 -5.29
C ALA A 53 -18.59 4.06 -4.27
N ALA A 54 -19.31 4.76 -3.38
CA ALA A 54 -18.70 5.62 -2.37
C ALA A 54 -17.83 4.82 -1.38
N ASN A 55 -18.33 3.69 -0.89
CA ASN A 55 -17.58 2.81 0.02
C ASN A 55 -16.38 2.16 -0.68
N PHE A 56 -16.54 1.74 -1.95
CA PHE A 56 -15.44 1.21 -2.74
C PHE A 56 -14.32 2.24 -2.91
N PHE A 57 -14.65 3.47 -3.32
CA PHE A 57 -13.66 4.53 -3.43
C PHE A 57 -13.07 4.90 -2.08
N PHE A 58 -13.82 4.82 -0.98
CA PHE A 58 -13.31 5.11 0.36
C PHE A 58 -12.18 4.16 0.79
N PHE A 59 -12.32 2.85 0.52
CA PHE A 59 -11.25 1.88 0.80
C PHE A 59 -10.13 1.91 -0.24
N LEU A 60 -10.46 2.21 -1.51
CA LEU A 60 -9.48 2.20 -2.59
C LEU A 60 -8.59 3.46 -2.61
N LEU A 61 -9.14 4.66 -2.35
CA LEU A 61 -8.41 5.93 -2.40
C LEU A 61 -7.11 5.92 -1.58
N PRO A 62 -7.13 5.53 -0.29
CA PRO A 62 -5.94 5.56 0.54
C PRO A 62 -4.86 4.58 0.06
N GLN A 63 -5.24 3.40 -0.44
CA GLN A 63 -4.28 2.49 -1.08
C GLN A 63 -3.66 3.11 -2.33
N LEU A 64 -4.48 3.71 -3.20
CA LEU A 64 -4.01 4.39 -4.39
C LEU A 64 -3.16 5.62 -4.07
N ALA A 65 -3.47 6.35 -3.00
CA ALA A 65 -2.71 7.53 -2.60
C ALA A 65 -1.28 7.16 -2.18
N VAL A 66 -1.12 6.09 -1.39
CA VAL A 66 0.22 5.60 -1.00
C VAL A 66 1.00 5.14 -2.23
N ILE A 67 0.38 4.32 -3.08
CA ILE A 67 1.04 3.80 -4.28
C ILE A 67 1.38 4.91 -5.27
N ALA A 68 0.49 5.89 -5.46
CA ALA A 68 0.74 7.06 -6.29
C ALA A 68 1.89 7.90 -5.77
N GLY A 69 1.91 8.18 -4.46
CA GLY A 69 3.00 8.95 -3.85
C GLY A 69 4.34 8.22 -3.94
N VAL A 70 4.33 6.89 -3.84
CA VAL A 70 5.51 6.05 -4.07
C VAL A 70 5.92 6.06 -5.54
N CYS A 71 4.99 6.01 -6.50
CA CYS A 71 5.33 6.08 -7.93
C CYS A 71 5.97 7.41 -8.34
N LEU A 72 5.70 8.53 -7.63
CA LEU A 72 6.33 9.83 -7.93
C LEU A 72 7.85 9.80 -7.80
N ILE A 73 8.42 8.90 -7.00
CA ILE A 73 9.87 8.74 -6.85
C ILE A 73 10.48 7.70 -7.81
N ARG A 74 9.71 7.24 -8.81
CA ARG A 74 10.09 6.17 -9.78
C ARG A 74 10.78 4.96 -9.14
N PRO A 75 10.13 4.30 -8.18
CA PRO A 75 10.73 3.19 -7.44
C PRO A 75 10.75 1.93 -8.29
N ARG A 76 11.59 0.96 -7.89
CA ARG A 76 11.59 -0.37 -8.49
C ARG A 76 10.24 -1.07 -8.25
N PRO A 77 9.75 -1.89 -9.20
CA PRO A 77 8.46 -2.58 -9.05
C PRO A 77 8.37 -3.47 -7.80
N GLY A 78 9.49 -4.04 -7.34
CA GLY A 78 9.53 -4.81 -6.08
C GLY A 78 9.16 -3.98 -4.83
N ILE A 79 9.42 -2.67 -4.83
CA ILE A 79 9.01 -1.77 -3.72
C ILE A 79 7.50 -1.59 -3.73
N VAL A 80 6.91 -1.41 -4.91
CA VAL A 80 5.45 -1.31 -5.09
C VAL A 80 4.77 -2.61 -4.63
N ALA A 81 5.36 -3.77 -4.94
CA ALA A 81 4.83 -5.06 -4.50
C ALA A 81 4.80 -5.21 -2.97
N GLY A 82 5.90 -4.85 -2.29
CA GLY A 82 5.96 -4.89 -0.82
C GLY A 82 4.98 -3.92 -0.17
N CYS A 83 4.85 -2.70 -0.70
CA CYS A 83 3.87 -1.72 -0.23
C CYS A 83 2.43 -2.21 -0.41
N ALA A 84 2.09 -2.71 -1.59
CA ALA A 84 0.75 -3.23 -1.89
C ALA A 84 0.38 -4.43 -1.00
N LEU A 85 1.32 -5.34 -0.74
CA LEU A 85 1.10 -6.49 0.13
C LEU A 85 0.79 -6.06 1.57
N VAL A 86 1.56 -5.11 2.13
CA VAL A 86 1.30 -4.58 3.47
C VAL A 86 -0.01 -3.82 3.54
N LEU A 87 -0.33 -2.99 2.54
CA LEU A 87 -1.59 -2.24 2.49
C LEU A 87 -2.81 -3.17 2.38
N PHE A 88 -2.69 -4.28 1.64
CA PHE A 88 -3.71 -5.32 1.58
C PHE A 88 -3.87 -6.02 2.94
N ALA A 89 -2.77 -6.46 3.55
CA ALA A 89 -2.80 -7.11 4.86
C ALA A 89 -3.38 -6.19 5.93
N TYR A 90 -2.98 -4.90 5.93
CA TYR A 90 -3.50 -3.89 6.84
C TYR A 90 -5.01 -3.68 6.65
N LEU A 91 -5.49 -3.56 5.40
CA LEU A 91 -6.92 -3.45 5.13
C LEU A 91 -7.68 -4.70 5.60
N GLY A 92 -7.11 -5.91 5.42
CA GLY A 92 -7.70 -7.16 5.89
C GLY A 92 -7.81 -7.24 7.41
N ILE A 93 -6.74 -6.85 8.12
CA ILE A 93 -6.74 -6.77 9.59
C ILE A 93 -7.74 -5.72 10.07
N TYR A 94 -7.77 -4.55 9.44
CA TYR A 94 -8.72 -3.48 9.74
C TYR A 94 -10.17 -3.95 9.52
N ALA A 95 -10.44 -4.66 8.43
CA ALA A 95 -11.75 -5.23 8.12
C ALA A 95 -12.17 -6.25 9.19
N ALA A 96 -11.29 -7.20 9.52
CA ALA A 96 -11.55 -8.20 10.55
C ALA A 96 -11.84 -7.54 11.91
N TRP A 97 -11.06 -6.52 12.27
CA TRP A 97 -11.27 -5.74 13.49
C TRP A 97 -12.59 -4.98 13.49
N LEU A 98 -12.93 -4.35 12.36
CA LEU A 98 -14.18 -3.61 12.18
C LEU A 98 -15.41 -4.51 12.33
N PHE A 99 -15.40 -5.69 11.72
CA PHE A 99 -16.51 -6.66 11.80
C PHE A 99 -16.57 -7.42 13.13
N SER A 100 -15.47 -7.47 13.88
CA SER A 100 -15.45 -8.09 15.21
C SER A 100 -16.06 -7.21 16.31
N ARG A 101 -16.34 -5.92 16.04
CA ARG A 101 -16.90 -4.97 17.02
C ARG A 101 -18.44 -5.00 17.00
N PRO A 102 -19.11 -5.04 18.16
CA PRO A 102 -20.58 -5.05 18.23
C PRO A 102 -21.23 -3.72 17.80
N HIS A 103 -20.49 -2.60 17.85
CA HIS A 103 -20.95 -1.26 17.45
C HIS A 103 -19.87 -0.65 16.53
N PRO A 104 -19.99 -0.79 15.20
CA PRO A 104 -19.07 -0.20 14.23
C PRO A 104 -19.36 1.32 14.07
N GLU A 105 -19.31 2.07 15.17
CA GLU A 105 -19.73 3.47 15.18
C GLU A 105 -18.60 4.39 14.71
N SER A 106 -18.91 5.15 13.66
CA SER A 106 -18.47 6.47 13.18
C SER A 106 -17.04 7.01 13.32
N MET A 107 -16.08 6.35 14.00
CA MET A 107 -14.69 6.85 14.09
C MET A 107 -13.61 5.80 13.82
N ALA A 108 -13.98 4.54 13.58
CA ALA A 108 -13.01 3.52 13.14
C ALA A 108 -12.28 3.95 11.85
N TRP A 109 -12.98 4.65 10.96
CA TRP A 109 -12.45 5.13 9.70
C TRP A 109 -11.33 6.15 9.85
N LEU A 110 -11.24 6.89 10.97
CA LEU A 110 -10.11 7.79 11.24
C LEU A 110 -8.80 7.01 11.33
N GLY A 111 -8.81 5.84 11.99
CA GLY A 111 -7.61 5.00 12.07
C GLY A 111 -7.10 4.59 10.68
N TYR A 112 -8.03 4.34 9.76
CA TYR A 112 -7.70 4.00 8.38
C TYR A 112 -7.20 5.19 7.56
N VAL A 113 -7.80 6.39 7.69
CA VAL A 113 -7.39 7.57 6.94
C VAL A 113 -6.08 8.17 7.48
N PHE A 114 -5.90 8.20 8.80
CA PHE A 114 -4.69 8.76 9.43
C PHE A 114 -3.48 7.83 9.39
N SER A 115 -3.65 6.55 9.07
CA SER A 115 -2.52 5.63 8.85
C SER A 115 -1.88 5.77 7.47
N VAL A 116 -2.61 6.35 6.50
CA VAL A 116 -2.13 6.68 5.14
C VAL A 116 -0.83 7.49 5.12
N PRO A 117 -0.71 8.64 5.82
CA PRO A 117 0.54 9.40 5.84
C PRO A 117 1.70 8.60 6.45
N GLY A 118 1.44 7.76 7.46
CA GLY A 118 2.47 6.88 8.04
C GLY A 118 2.99 5.85 7.03
N ALA A 119 2.08 5.19 6.31
CA ALA A 119 2.44 4.27 5.23
C ALA A 119 3.21 4.97 4.10
N LEU A 120 2.79 6.18 3.73
CA LEU A 120 3.43 6.98 2.69
C LEU A 120 4.87 7.38 3.08
N VAL A 121 5.08 7.85 4.31
CA VAL A 121 6.42 8.20 4.81
C VAL A 121 7.33 6.98 4.85
N GLY A 122 6.83 5.83 5.33
CA GLY A 122 7.57 4.57 5.33
C GLY A 122 7.97 4.13 3.91
N ALA A 123 7.06 4.21 2.96
CA ALA A 123 7.31 3.80 1.58
C ALA A 123 8.26 4.75 0.84
N ILE A 124 8.07 6.07 0.97
CA ILE A 124 8.94 7.08 0.35
C ILE A 124 10.36 7.03 0.94
N SER A 125 10.48 6.90 2.26
CA SER A 125 11.79 6.85 2.91
C SER A 125 12.63 5.66 2.44
N TYR A 126 12.03 4.47 2.34
CA TYR A 126 12.71 3.30 1.79
C TYR A 126 12.98 3.45 0.28
N GLY A 127 12.03 3.98 -0.49
CA GLY A 127 12.22 4.21 -1.93
C GLY A 127 13.39 5.15 -2.22
N LEU A 128 13.48 6.29 -1.52
CA LEU A 128 14.59 7.23 -1.64
C LEU A 128 15.92 6.61 -1.19
N TRP A 129 15.91 5.81 -0.13
CA TRP A 129 17.10 5.10 0.34
C TRP A 129 17.57 4.05 -0.67
N SER A 130 16.63 3.32 -1.29
CA SER A 130 16.91 2.28 -2.28
C SER A 130 17.42 2.86 -3.61
N VAL A 131 17.03 4.06 -4.00
CA VAL A 131 17.56 4.72 -5.21
C VAL A 131 19.05 5.04 -5.04
N ARG A 132 19.50 5.31 -3.80
CA ARG A 132 20.89 5.68 -3.50
C ARG A 132 21.83 4.49 -3.30
N ARG A 133 21.34 3.25 -3.25
CA ARG A 133 22.16 2.04 -3.04
C ARG A 133 21.91 1.02 -4.15
N GLN A 134 22.90 0.19 -4.46
CA GLN A 134 22.71 -0.96 -5.34
C GLN A 134 21.61 -1.85 -4.75
N ALA A 135 20.55 -2.06 -5.53
CA ALA A 135 19.36 -2.74 -5.02
C ALA A 135 19.67 -4.20 -4.70
N PRO A 136 19.29 -4.69 -3.51
CA PRO A 136 19.42 -6.10 -3.17
C PRO A 136 18.43 -6.95 -4.00
N SER A 137 18.51 -8.28 -3.86
CA SER A 137 17.59 -9.23 -4.50
C SER A 137 16.12 -8.85 -4.31
N ILE A 138 15.27 -9.24 -5.27
CA ILE A 138 13.82 -8.95 -5.29
C ILE A 138 13.17 -9.21 -3.93
N SER A 139 13.42 -10.39 -3.36
CA SER A 139 12.86 -10.81 -2.08
C SER A 139 13.22 -9.87 -0.92
N ARG A 140 14.45 -9.37 -0.86
CA ARG A 140 14.90 -8.42 0.16
C ARG A 140 14.28 -7.05 -0.05
N THR A 141 14.18 -6.59 -1.30
CA THR A 141 13.53 -5.31 -1.64
C THR A 141 12.06 -5.31 -1.23
N VAL A 142 11.34 -6.40 -1.47
CA VAL A 142 9.96 -6.58 -1.01
C VAL A 142 9.89 -6.61 0.52
N ALA A 143 10.75 -7.38 1.19
CA ALA A 143 10.74 -7.49 2.64
C ALA A 143 11.06 -6.17 3.36
N TYR A 144 12.06 -5.42 2.89
CA TYR A 144 12.45 -4.15 3.50
C TYR A 144 11.43 -3.05 3.23
N SER A 145 10.87 -2.97 2.02
CA SER A 145 9.78 -2.03 1.74
C SER A 145 8.55 -2.33 2.60
N ALA A 146 8.18 -3.61 2.73
CA ALA A 146 7.11 -4.03 3.63
C ALA A 146 7.39 -3.63 5.09
N ALA A 147 8.60 -3.90 5.60
CA ALA A 147 8.99 -3.54 6.95
C ALA A 147 8.95 -2.02 7.20
N ALA A 148 9.39 -1.21 6.23
CA ALA A 148 9.37 0.24 6.33
C ALA A 148 7.93 0.80 6.37
N VAL A 149 7.03 0.27 5.54
CA VAL A 149 5.60 0.64 5.57
C VAL A 149 4.96 0.22 6.89
N LEU A 150 5.22 -1.01 7.36
CA LEU A 150 4.72 -1.49 8.66
C LEU A 150 5.20 -0.62 9.82
N ALA A 151 6.48 -0.23 9.83
CA ALA A 151 7.02 0.65 10.85
C ALA A 151 6.33 2.03 10.82
N GLY A 152 6.14 2.62 9.63
CA GLY A 152 5.43 3.89 9.46
C GLY A 152 3.98 3.81 9.95
N LEU A 153 3.27 2.73 9.60
CA LEU A 153 1.93 2.43 10.09
C LEU A 153 1.90 2.30 11.61
N ALA A 154 2.82 1.55 12.22
CA ALA A 154 2.86 1.31 13.65
C ALA A 154 3.12 2.60 14.45
N VAL A 155 4.05 3.45 13.99
CA VAL A 155 4.35 4.74 14.63
C VAL A 155 3.13 5.66 14.59
N PHE A 156 2.49 5.79 13.42
CA PHE A 156 1.29 6.63 13.30
C PHE A 156 0.10 6.07 14.08
N GLN A 157 -0.14 4.76 14.03
CA GLN A 157 -1.19 4.13 14.79
C GLN A 157 -0.97 4.30 16.30
N GLY A 158 0.26 4.17 16.78
CA GLY A 158 0.63 4.42 18.17
C GLY A 158 0.39 5.87 18.59
N ALA A 159 0.75 6.84 17.74
CA ALA A 159 0.50 8.26 17.97
C ALA A 159 -1.00 8.59 18.02
N LEU A 160 -1.81 8.02 17.14
CA LEU A 160 -3.27 8.18 17.16
C LEU A 160 -3.89 7.55 18.41
N CYS A 161 -3.41 6.37 18.80
CA CYS A 161 -3.83 5.71 20.03
C CYS A 161 -3.54 6.56 21.27
N SER A 162 -2.37 7.20 21.34
CA SER A 162 -1.99 8.01 22.50
C SER A 162 -2.66 9.40 22.52
N THR A 163 -2.92 10.00 21.36
CA THR A 163 -3.45 11.38 21.27
C THR A 163 -4.97 11.45 21.13
N LEU A 164 -5.57 10.60 20.28
CA LEU A 164 -7.00 10.69 19.94
C LEU A 164 -7.86 9.65 20.65
N MET A 165 -7.37 8.41 20.81
CA MET A 165 -8.17 7.32 21.39
C MET A 165 -7.89 7.06 22.88
N TYR A 166 -6.93 7.75 23.50
CA TYR A 166 -6.52 7.52 24.89
C TYR A 166 -6.37 6.02 25.22
N CYS A 167 -5.78 5.26 24.30
CA CYS A 167 -5.45 3.87 24.57
C CYS A 167 -4.36 3.87 25.64
N ARG A 168 -4.72 3.58 26.90
CA ARG A 168 -3.74 3.18 27.91
C ARG A 168 -3.06 1.92 27.38
N LEU A 169 -1.77 2.05 27.05
CA LEU A 169 -0.89 0.91 26.80
C LEU A 169 -0.72 0.11 28.08
#